data_AF-A0A932CX63-F1
#
_entry.id   AF-A0A932CX63-F1
#
_cell.length_a   1.000
_cell.length_b   1.000
_cell.length_c   1.000
_cell.angle_alpha   90.00
_cell.angle_beta   90.00
_cell.angle_gamma   90.00
#
_symmetry.space_group_name_H-M   'P 1'
#
loop_
_entity.id
_entity.type
_entity.pdbx_description
1 polymer ?
#
loop_
_entity_poly.entity_id
_entity_poly.type
_entity_poly.pdbx_seq_one_letter_code
_entity_poly.pdbx_strand_id
1 'polypeptide(L)'
;MGLLDSLLGGPDRTFRKHAERVANKRAQAIDRSASIEYLASERTADAVDALLARFTYSTEPTITDQEEKSRVFEAIVDAGEVALEPVRDFLAHVESLTWPMKILAELLQPADLVTELLGIVEELETEYERDPQRKIQAISFLEELSDPRIAPAISRFLEDANETVRFHAAGVLLAQKDEEEARTKLLERLSREESVRVRLRIAEGLADLGWGVQGYRAAVEKVLPEGFAIQSNGQIKKRG
;
A
#
# COMPACT_ATOMS: atom_id res chain seq x y z
N MET A 1 10.76 4.76 25.40
CA MET A 1 12.02 5.38 25.87
C MET A 1 12.37 4.91 27.28
N GLY A 2 13.11 3.81 27.39
CA GLY A 2 13.46 3.17 28.66
C GLY A 2 14.80 3.66 29.20
N LEU A 3 14.98 3.58 30.52
CA LEU A 3 16.19 3.96 31.27
C LEU A 3 17.51 3.29 30.81
N LEU A 4 17.45 2.31 29.91
CA LEU A 4 18.63 1.62 29.36
C LEU A 4 19.25 2.36 28.15
N ASP A 5 18.50 3.21 27.43
CA ASP A 5 19.04 4.02 26.31
C ASP A 5 20.02 5.10 26.78
N SER A 6 19.85 5.58 28.01
CA SER A 6 20.69 6.64 28.58
C SER A 6 22.13 6.19 28.89
N LEU A 7 22.44 4.88 28.82
CA LEU A 7 23.75 4.32 29.19
C LEU A 7 24.67 4.04 27.99
N LEU A 8 24.17 4.08 26.75
CA LEU A 8 24.95 3.82 25.53
C LEU A 8 25.41 5.08 24.77
N GLY A 9 25.01 6.28 25.22
CA GLY A 9 25.39 7.54 24.59
C GLY A 9 24.69 7.74 23.26
N GLY A 10 23.66 8.59 23.25
CA GLY A 10 22.93 8.91 22.02
C GLY A 10 23.79 9.58 20.94
N PRO A 11 23.23 9.82 19.74
CA PRO A 11 23.99 10.21 18.56
C PRO A 11 24.91 11.39 18.77
N ASP A 12 26.14 11.31 18.26
CA ASP A 12 27.14 12.35 18.43
C ASP A 12 26.85 13.59 17.54
N ARG A 13 27.72 14.61 17.64
CA ARG A 13 27.57 15.85 16.86
C ARG A 13 27.68 15.61 15.34
N THR A 14 28.54 14.68 14.92
CA THR A 14 28.76 14.36 13.50
C THR A 14 27.53 13.71 12.92
N PHE A 15 26.97 12.73 13.63
CA PHE A 15 25.73 12.07 13.27
C PHE A 15 24.60 13.08 13.06
N ARG A 16 24.35 13.95 14.05
CA ARG A 16 23.26 14.94 13.97
C ARG A 16 23.40 15.84 12.75
N LYS A 17 24.62 16.26 12.42
CA LYS A 17 24.89 17.07 11.22
C LYS A 17 24.53 16.34 9.92
N HIS A 18 24.78 15.03 9.84
CA HIS A 18 24.39 14.23 8.67
C HIS A 18 22.88 14.01 8.62
N ALA A 19 22.24 13.70 9.74
CA ALA A 19 20.79 13.57 9.85
C ALA A 19 20.05 14.87 9.44
N GLU A 20 20.45 16.01 10.00
CA GLU A 20 19.91 17.33 9.63
C GLU A 20 20.06 17.61 8.13
N ARG A 21 21.15 17.14 7.52
CA ARG A 21 21.39 17.33 6.10
C ARG A 21 20.49 16.45 5.22
N VAL A 22 20.28 15.19 5.60
CA VAL A 22 19.34 14.30 4.89
C VAL A 22 17.90 14.84 4.98
N ALA A 23 17.50 15.41 6.11
CA ALA A 23 16.19 16.03 6.27
C ALA A 23 16.03 17.37 5.50
N ASN A 24 17.13 17.99 5.08
CA ASN A 24 17.11 19.31 4.47
C ASN A 24 16.95 19.26 2.93
N LYS A 25 15.73 19.48 2.45
CA LYS A 25 15.42 19.57 1.00
C LYS A 25 16.25 20.61 0.22
N ARG A 26 16.81 21.62 0.91
CA ARG A 26 17.62 22.69 0.29
C ARG A 26 19.13 22.39 0.32
N ALA A 27 19.57 21.33 0.99
CA ALA A 27 20.96 20.90 0.91
C ALA A 27 21.33 20.54 -0.54
N GLN A 28 22.60 20.68 -0.92
CA GLN A 28 23.03 20.23 -2.25
C GLN A 28 22.93 18.71 -2.33
N ALA A 29 22.56 18.18 -3.51
CA ALA A 29 22.39 16.74 -3.72
C ALA A 29 23.66 15.95 -3.35
N ILE A 30 24.84 16.47 -3.70
CA ILE A 30 26.12 15.83 -3.37
C ILE A 30 26.34 15.73 -1.85
N ASP A 31 26.00 16.78 -1.10
CA ASP A 31 26.16 16.77 0.35
C ASP A 31 25.12 15.83 1.02
N ARG A 32 23.90 15.76 0.47
CA ARG A 32 22.91 14.77 0.91
C ARG A 32 23.38 13.35 0.64
N SER A 33 23.88 13.05 -0.56
CA SER A 33 24.41 11.73 -0.91
C SER A 33 25.50 11.29 0.07
N ALA A 34 26.49 12.15 0.33
CA ALA A 34 27.53 11.86 1.31
C ALA A 34 26.99 11.63 2.73
N SER A 35 25.86 12.25 3.08
CA SER A 35 25.21 12.04 4.38
C SER A 35 24.37 10.78 4.44
N ILE A 36 23.73 10.41 3.33
CA ILE A 36 23.04 9.13 3.17
C ILE A 36 24.05 8.00 3.32
N GLU A 37 25.20 8.08 2.63
CA GLU A 37 26.27 7.07 2.72
C GLU A 37 26.84 6.96 4.14
N TYR A 38 27.08 8.09 4.80
CA TYR A 38 27.54 8.10 6.19
C TYR A 38 26.54 7.38 7.11
N LEU A 39 25.27 7.77 7.10
CA LEU A 39 24.24 7.16 7.96
C LEU A 39 24.01 5.68 7.60
N ALA A 40 24.03 5.33 6.31
CA ALA A 40 23.92 3.95 5.86
C ALA A 40 25.02 3.04 6.43
N SER A 41 26.23 3.58 6.64
CA SER A 41 27.34 2.83 7.21
C SER A 41 27.19 2.53 8.71
N GLU A 42 26.39 3.32 9.43
CA GLU A 42 26.18 3.16 10.89
C GLU A 42 25.31 1.94 11.21
N ARG A 43 24.30 1.63 10.37
CA ARG A 43 23.39 0.47 10.52
C ARG A 43 22.72 0.37 11.90
N THR A 44 22.42 1.52 12.51
CA THR A 44 21.71 1.62 13.78
C THR A 44 20.26 2.07 13.59
N ALA A 45 19.42 1.88 14.60
CA ALA A 45 18.03 2.34 14.59
C ALA A 45 17.94 3.87 14.40
N ASP A 46 18.81 4.63 15.09
CA ASP A 46 18.91 6.09 14.92
C ASP A 46 19.26 6.46 13.47
N ALA A 47 20.15 5.72 12.82
CA ALA A 47 20.53 5.98 11.44
C ALA A 47 19.37 5.71 10.47
N VAL A 48 18.61 4.63 10.70
CA VAL A 48 17.40 4.33 9.93
C VAL A 48 16.38 5.46 10.08
N ASP A 49 16.10 5.89 11.31
CA ASP A 49 15.18 7.01 11.58
C ASP A 49 15.60 8.30 10.84
N ALA A 50 16.88 8.65 10.91
CA ALA A 50 17.43 9.80 10.20
C ALA A 50 17.32 9.68 8.67
N LEU A 51 17.50 8.48 8.12
CA LEU A 51 17.39 8.20 6.69
C LEU A 51 15.94 8.30 6.18
N LEU A 52 14.96 7.85 6.97
CA LEU A 52 13.53 7.88 6.63
C LEU A 52 13.02 9.30 6.32
N ALA A 53 13.62 10.32 6.91
CA ALA A 53 13.32 11.72 6.61
C ALA A 53 13.39 12.05 5.10
N ARG A 54 14.21 11.33 4.32
CA ARG A 54 14.34 11.55 2.87
C ARG A 54 13.05 11.25 2.09
N PHE A 55 12.17 10.38 2.60
CA PHE A 55 10.91 10.04 1.96
C PHE A 55 9.81 11.08 2.15
N THR A 56 10.02 12.07 3.03
CA THR A 56 9.03 13.11 3.37
C THR A 56 8.97 14.27 2.38
N TYR A 57 9.89 14.33 1.41
CA TYR A 57 9.92 15.39 0.41
C TYR A 57 10.42 14.90 -0.95
N SER A 58 10.21 15.74 -1.97
CA SER A 58 10.74 15.55 -3.32
C SER A 58 11.68 16.68 -3.71
N THR A 59 12.68 16.38 -4.55
CA THR A 59 13.64 17.36 -5.08
C THR A 59 13.67 17.35 -6.60
N GLU A 60 14.11 18.45 -7.21
CA GLU A 60 14.45 18.50 -8.63
C GLU A 60 15.97 18.43 -8.85
N PRO A 61 16.46 17.75 -9.90
CA PRO A 61 15.67 17.01 -10.89
C PRO A 61 15.10 15.69 -10.33
N THR A 62 13.92 15.28 -10.80
CA THR A 62 13.22 14.06 -10.35
C THR A 62 14.08 12.80 -10.41
N ILE A 63 15.00 12.67 -11.37
CA ILE A 63 15.93 11.53 -11.47
C ILE A 63 16.79 11.42 -10.21
N THR A 64 17.40 12.53 -9.78
CA THR A 64 18.22 12.57 -8.56
C THR A 64 17.39 12.28 -7.31
N ASP A 65 16.15 12.74 -7.25
CA ASP A 65 15.24 12.40 -6.15
C ASP A 65 15.00 10.89 -6.04
N GLN A 66 14.71 10.24 -7.17
CA GLN A 66 14.48 8.80 -7.20
C GLN A 66 15.75 8.01 -6.87
N GLU A 67 16.92 8.43 -7.37
CA GLU A 67 18.18 7.77 -7.03
C GLU A 67 18.51 7.90 -5.53
N GLU A 68 18.34 9.09 -4.92
CA GLU A 68 18.55 9.27 -3.49
C GLU A 68 17.59 8.40 -2.67
N LYS A 69 16.30 8.38 -3.01
CA LYS A 69 15.30 7.52 -2.34
C LYS A 69 15.60 6.03 -2.50
N SER A 70 16.11 5.61 -3.67
CA SER A 70 16.51 4.22 -3.91
C SER A 70 17.72 3.84 -3.05
N ARG A 71 18.73 4.70 -2.95
CA ARG A 71 19.89 4.47 -2.06
C ARG A 71 19.49 4.40 -0.59
N VAL A 72 18.57 5.27 -0.15
CA VAL A 72 18.02 5.23 1.21
C VAL A 72 17.25 3.94 1.45
N PHE A 73 16.42 3.51 0.51
CA PHE A 73 15.69 2.25 0.58
C PHE A 73 16.65 1.07 0.73
N GLU A 74 17.65 0.95 -0.14
CA GLU A 74 18.68 -0.11 -0.09
C GLU A 74 19.42 -0.10 1.25
N ALA A 75 19.84 1.08 1.73
CA ALA A 75 20.54 1.21 3.02
C ALA A 75 19.70 0.75 4.22
N ILE A 76 18.39 1.04 4.21
CA ILE A 76 17.48 0.63 5.29
C ILE A 76 17.23 -0.88 5.23
N VAL A 77 17.04 -1.45 4.04
CA VAL A 77 16.90 -2.90 3.86
C VAL A 77 18.17 -3.63 4.30
N ASP A 78 19.34 -3.13 3.94
CA ASP A 78 20.65 -3.67 4.36
C ASP A 78 20.89 -3.60 5.87
N ALA A 79 20.22 -2.69 6.60
CA ALA A 79 20.25 -2.63 8.05
C ALA A 79 19.45 -3.77 8.72
N GLY A 80 18.57 -4.45 7.97
CA GLY A 80 17.85 -5.64 8.41
C GLY A 80 16.86 -5.38 9.55
N GLU A 81 16.81 -6.30 10.52
CA GLU A 81 15.81 -6.29 11.60
C GLU A 81 15.83 -5.00 12.46
N VAL A 82 16.99 -4.35 12.58
CA VAL A 82 17.14 -3.07 13.31
C VAL A 82 16.28 -1.95 12.70
N ALA A 83 15.92 -2.06 11.42
CA ALA A 83 15.07 -1.08 10.75
C ALA A 83 13.57 -1.22 11.05
N LEU A 84 13.11 -2.36 11.58
CA LEU A 84 11.67 -2.63 11.71
C LEU A 84 10.95 -1.61 12.59
N GLU A 85 11.47 -1.32 13.78
CA GLU A 85 10.81 -0.39 14.71
C GLU A 85 10.81 1.05 14.19
N PRO A 86 11.95 1.63 13.73
CA PRO A 86 11.93 2.96 13.12
C PRO A 86 10.98 3.08 11.92
N VAL A 87 10.88 2.04 11.08
CA VAL A 87 9.99 2.05 9.91
C VAL A 87 8.52 2.00 10.34
N ARG A 88 8.17 1.23 11.37
CA ARG A 88 6.82 1.22 11.96
C ARG A 88 6.44 2.57 12.57
N ASP A 89 7.34 3.16 13.35
CA ASP A 89 7.14 4.47 13.94
C ASP A 89 6.92 5.54 12.87
N PHE A 90 7.70 5.48 11.78
CA PHE A 90 7.53 6.37 10.64
C PHE A 90 6.20 6.15 9.90
N LEU A 91 5.80 4.90 9.69
CA LEU A 91 4.54 4.51 9.03
C LEU A 91 3.30 5.06 9.74
N ALA A 92 3.35 5.17 11.07
CA ALA A 92 2.25 5.71 11.88
C ALA A 92 2.00 7.21 11.65
N HIS A 93 2.99 7.97 11.17
CA HIS A 93 2.91 9.44 11.09
C HIS A 93 3.01 9.99 9.67
N VAL A 94 3.45 9.19 8.70
CA VAL A 94 3.64 9.63 7.31
C VAL A 94 2.34 9.61 6.51
N GLU A 95 2.16 10.58 5.62
CA GLU A 95 0.99 10.65 4.72
C GLU A 95 1.04 9.55 3.64
N SER A 96 2.23 9.28 3.10
CA SER A 96 2.43 8.28 2.03
C SER A 96 3.06 6.99 2.58
N LEU A 97 2.34 5.90 2.39
CA LEU A 97 2.73 4.54 2.76
C LEU A 97 3.73 3.92 1.77
N THR A 98 3.93 4.51 0.59
CA THR A 98 4.67 3.86 -0.51
C THR A 98 6.05 3.33 -0.12
N TRP A 99 6.90 4.16 0.48
CA TRP A 99 8.26 3.76 0.83
C TRP A 99 8.35 2.88 2.07
N PRO A 100 7.73 3.22 3.22
CA PRO A 100 7.79 2.35 4.38
C PRO A 100 7.17 0.97 4.11
N MET A 101 6.08 0.88 3.33
CA MET A 101 5.53 -0.43 2.96
C MET A 101 6.44 -1.24 2.05
N LYS A 102 7.15 -0.61 1.11
CA LYS A 102 8.19 -1.28 0.31
C LYS A 102 9.31 -1.81 1.19
N ILE A 103 9.77 -1.02 2.17
CA ILE A 103 10.82 -1.44 3.11
C ILE A 103 10.34 -2.65 3.93
N LEU A 104 9.14 -2.58 4.51
CA LEU A 104 8.57 -3.68 5.27
C LEU A 104 8.37 -4.93 4.42
N ALA A 105 8.03 -4.80 3.13
CA ALA A 105 7.88 -5.94 2.23
C ALA A 105 9.20 -6.69 1.97
N GLU A 106 10.35 -6.01 2.01
CA GLU A 106 11.66 -6.65 1.91
C GLU A 106 12.11 -7.28 3.25
N LEU A 107 11.68 -6.71 4.37
CA LEU A 107 12.15 -7.12 5.70
C LEU A 107 11.27 -8.19 6.37
N LEU A 108 9.99 -8.26 6.03
CA LEU A 108 9.01 -9.12 6.68
C LEU A 108 8.64 -10.34 5.85
N GLN A 109 8.20 -11.40 6.52
CA GLN A 109 7.50 -12.48 5.84
C GLN A 109 6.12 -12.00 5.36
N PRO A 110 5.55 -12.58 4.29
CA PRO A 110 4.27 -12.14 3.75
C PRO A 110 3.13 -12.09 4.78
N ALA A 111 3.07 -13.06 5.69
CA ALA A 111 2.02 -13.11 6.73
C ALA A 111 2.14 -11.96 7.76
N ASP A 112 3.36 -11.53 8.06
CA ASP A 112 3.63 -10.41 8.96
C ASP A 112 3.33 -9.08 8.26
N LEU A 113 3.71 -8.94 6.98
CA LEU A 113 3.35 -7.79 6.16
C LEU A 113 1.82 -7.61 6.06
N VAL A 114 1.08 -8.70 5.89
CA VAL A 114 -0.39 -8.67 5.93
C VAL A 114 -0.89 -8.18 7.29
N THR A 115 -0.24 -8.59 8.39
CA THR A 115 -0.62 -8.13 9.73
C THR A 115 -0.45 -6.62 9.87
N GLU A 116 0.66 -6.06 9.39
CA GLU A 116 0.89 -4.60 9.39
C GLU A 116 -0.18 -3.85 8.56
N LEU A 117 -0.45 -4.31 7.34
CA LEU A 117 -1.44 -3.70 6.46
C LEU A 117 -2.86 -3.78 7.03
N LEU A 118 -3.23 -4.92 7.62
CA LEU A 118 -4.55 -5.09 8.22
C LEU A 118 -4.74 -4.21 9.46
N GLY A 119 -3.68 -3.96 10.25
CA GLY A 119 -3.71 -2.99 11.33
C GLY A 119 -4.02 -1.58 10.84
N ILE A 120 -3.39 -1.15 9.73
CA ILE A 120 -3.72 0.14 9.10
C ILE A 120 -5.17 0.13 8.59
N VAL A 121 -5.59 -0.93 7.90
CA VAL A 121 -6.92 -1.04 7.30
C VAL A 121 -8.03 -1.03 8.35
N GLU A 122 -7.79 -1.54 9.55
CA GLU A 122 -8.75 -1.52 10.64
C GLU A 122 -9.16 -0.09 11.05
N GLU A 123 -8.22 0.85 11.02
CA GLU A 123 -8.43 2.25 11.43
C GLU A 123 -9.13 3.12 10.36
N LEU A 124 -9.17 2.67 9.11
CA LEU A 124 -9.72 3.45 7.99
C LEU A 124 -11.25 3.41 7.99
N GLU A 125 -11.93 4.46 7.55
CA GLU A 125 -13.40 4.47 7.42
C GLU A 125 -13.83 4.34 5.96
N THR A 126 -15.13 4.22 5.67
CA THR A 126 -15.66 4.19 4.29
C THR A 126 -16.28 5.53 3.85
N GLU A 127 -16.32 6.50 4.76
CA GLU A 127 -16.92 7.81 4.53
C GLU A 127 -16.04 8.67 3.61
N TYR A 128 -16.61 9.79 3.15
CA TYR A 128 -15.88 10.75 2.34
C TYR A 128 -14.72 11.35 3.15
N GLU A 129 -13.52 11.22 2.60
CA GLU A 129 -12.32 11.87 3.09
C GLU A 129 -11.81 12.86 2.05
N ARG A 130 -11.32 14.01 2.52
CA ARG A 130 -10.73 15.03 1.62
C ARG A 130 -9.47 14.49 0.94
N ASP A 131 -8.68 13.70 1.66
CA ASP A 131 -7.46 13.08 1.15
C ASP A 131 -7.50 11.57 1.44
N PRO A 132 -7.98 10.76 0.47
CA PRO A 132 -8.07 9.31 0.62
C PRO A 132 -6.76 8.60 0.27
N GLN A 133 -5.64 9.32 0.08
CA GLN A 133 -4.44 8.73 -0.49
C GLN A 133 -3.85 7.61 0.37
N ARG A 134 -3.84 7.78 1.70
CA ARG A 134 -3.39 6.75 2.64
C ARG A 134 -4.25 5.49 2.51
N LYS A 135 -5.56 5.65 2.42
CA LYS A 135 -6.54 4.57 2.25
C LYS A 135 -6.36 3.83 0.92
N ILE A 136 -6.22 4.58 -0.18
CA ILE A 136 -5.96 4.03 -1.51
C ILE A 136 -4.69 3.18 -1.49
N GLN A 137 -3.60 3.72 -0.92
CA GLN A 137 -2.32 3.00 -0.87
C GLN A 137 -2.41 1.72 -0.04
N ALA A 138 -2.97 1.78 1.19
CA ALA A 138 -3.09 0.62 2.07
C ALA A 138 -3.86 -0.53 1.39
N ILE A 139 -4.99 -0.21 0.75
CA ILE A 139 -5.82 -1.22 0.07
C ILE A 139 -5.13 -1.72 -1.19
N SER A 140 -4.48 -0.85 -1.97
CA SER A 140 -3.80 -1.27 -3.20
C SER A 140 -2.64 -2.24 -2.95
N PHE A 141 -1.89 -2.10 -1.85
CA PHE A 141 -0.82 -3.03 -1.48
C PHE A 141 -1.32 -4.45 -1.23
N LEU A 142 -2.57 -4.60 -0.78
CA LEU A 142 -3.16 -5.92 -0.53
C LEU A 142 -3.53 -6.67 -1.82
N GLU A 143 -3.50 -6.04 -3.00
CA GLU A 143 -3.77 -6.73 -4.28
C GLU A 143 -2.68 -7.74 -4.65
N GLU A 144 -1.46 -7.53 -4.17
CA GLU A 144 -0.30 -8.39 -4.46
C GLU A 144 -0.12 -9.50 -3.40
N LEU A 145 -0.96 -9.52 -2.37
CA LEU A 145 -0.86 -10.44 -1.24
C LEU A 145 -2.02 -11.44 -1.23
N SER A 146 -1.75 -12.64 -0.73
CA SER A 146 -2.75 -13.70 -0.57
C SER A 146 -2.76 -14.18 0.87
N ASP A 147 -3.88 -13.95 1.56
CA ASP A 147 -4.09 -14.37 2.94
C ASP A 147 -5.60 -14.37 3.25
N PRO A 148 -6.13 -15.42 3.90
CA PRO A 148 -7.57 -15.55 4.18
C PRO A 148 -8.14 -14.43 5.07
N ARG A 149 -7.29 -13.69 5.79
CA ARG A 149 -7.70 -12.53 6.61
C ARG A 149 -8.07 -11.31 5.77
N ILE A 150 -7.61 -11.23 4.52
CA ILE A 150 -7.73 -10.03 3.68
C ILE A 150 -9.19 -9.81 3.22
N ALA A 151 -9.85 -10.85 2.70
CA ALA A 151 -11.18 -10.67 2.11
C ALA A 151 -12.23 -10.17 3.12
N PRO A 152 -12.30 -10.68 4.37
CA PRO A 152 -13.19 -10.14 5.39
C PRO A 152 -12.90 -8.67 5.72
N ALA A 153 -11.63 -8.29 5.83
CA ALA A 153 -11.23 -6.93 6.19
C ALA A 153 -11.55 -5.89 5.10
N ILE A 154 -11.46 -6.31 3.83
CA ILE A 154 -11.58 -5.39 2.68
C ILE A 154 -13.02 -5.28 2.15
N SER A 155 -13.87 -6.25 2.43
CA SER A 155 -15.25 -6.31 1.93
C SER A 155 -16.05 -5.01 2.11
N ARG A 156 -15.87 -4.29 3.23
CA ARG A 156 -16.57 -3.02 3.49
C ARG A 156 -16.19 -1.88 2.55
N PHE A 157 -14.97 -1.87 2.01
CA PHE A 157 -14.49 -0.81 1.12
C PHE A 157 -15.07 -0.89 -0.30
N LEU A 158 -15.84 -1.94 -0.63
CA LEU A 158 -16.74 -1.91 -1.79
C LEU A 158 -17.81 -0.81 -1.67
N GLU A 159 -18.09 -0.31 -0.47
CA GLU A 159 -19.05 0.77 -0.22
C GLU A 159 -18.38 2.11 0.06
N ASP A 160 -17.08 2.24 -0.18
CA ASP A 160 -16.34 3.48 0.06
C ASP A 160 -16.85 4.63 -0.82
N ALA A 161 -16.91 5.84 -0.25
CA ALA A 161 -17.29 7.04 -0.97
C ALA A 161 -16.34 7.38 -2.13
N ASN A 162 -15.07 6.98 -2.03
CA ASN A 162 -14.07 7.18 -3.07
C ASN A 162 -14.06 6.02 -4.09
N GLU A 163 -14.23 6.38 -5.36
CA GLU A 163 -14.25 5.42 -6.48
C GLU A 163 -12.97 4.59 -6.61
N THR A 164 -11.80 5.18 -6.38
CA THR A 164 -10.51 4.49 -6.51
C THR A 164 -10.32 3.49 -5.38
N VAL A 165 -10.85 3.77 -4.18
CA VAL A 165 -10.88 2.81 -3.08
C VAL A 165 -11.76 1.61 -3.44
N ARG A 166 -12.96 1.84 -3.98
CA ARG A 166 -13.83 0.74 -4.46
C ARG A 166 -13.15 -0.09 -5.55
N PHE A 167 -12.45 0.56 -6.47
CA PHE A 167 -11.68 -0.10 -7.53
C PHE A 167 -10.63 -1.07 -6.96
N HIS A 168 -9.81 -0.60 -6.03
CA HIS A 168 -8.79 -1.43 -5.39
C HIS A 168 -9.41 -2.52 -4.51
N ALA A 169 -10.45 -2.20 -3.73
CA ALA A 169 -11.16 -3.18 -2.91
C ALA A 169 -11.71 -4.35 -3.74
N ALA A 170 -12.32 -4.06 -4.90
CA ALA A 170 -12.74 -5.09 -5.85
C ALA A 170 -11.55 -5.91 -6.36
N GLY A 171 -10.44 -5.26 -6.72
CA GLY A 171 -9.21 -5.92 -7.15
C GLY A 171 -8.65 -6.88 -6.11
N VAL A 172 -8.59 -6.45 -4.85
CA VAL A 172 -8.10 -7.25 -3.72
C VAL A 172 -8.95 -8.50 -3.52
N LEU A 173 -10.29 -8.35 -3.49
CA LEU A 173 -11.20 -9.48 -3.32
C LEU A 173 -11.07 -10.51 -4.45
N LEU A 174 -10.91 -10.04 -5.69
CA LEU A 174 -10.67 -10.92 -6.84
C LEU A 174 -9.30 -11.63 -6.73
N ALA A 175 -8.27 -10.92 -6.27
CA ALA A 175 -6.91 -11.47 -6.10
C ALA A 175 -6.85 -12.60 -5.06
N GLN A 176 -7.73 -12.59 -4.06
CA GLN A 176 -7.83 -13.67 -3.07
C GLN A 176 -8.38 -14.98 -3.66
N LYS A 177 -9.09 -14.93 -4.80
CA LYS A 177 -9.68 -16.10 -5.47
C LYS A 177 -10.62 -16.93 -4.57
N ASP A 178 -11.21 -16.31 -3.56
CA ASP A 178 -12.20 -16.91 -2.67
C ASP A 178 -13.61 -16.59 -3.20
N GLU A 179 -14.15 -17.51 -4.01
CA GLU A 179 -15.47 -17.32 -4.62
C GLU A 179 -16.58 -17.24 -3.57
N GLU A 180 -16.49 -18.05 -2.51
CA GLU A 180 -17.51 -18.11 -1.47
C GLU A 180 -17.62 -16.76 -0.73
N GLU A 181 -16.48 -16.18 -0.38
CA GLU A 181 -16.42 -14.93 0.38
C GLU A 181 -16.69 -13.69 -0.49
N ALA A 182 -16.16 -13.65 -1.72
CA ALA A 182 -16.13 -12.42 -2.52
C ALA A 182 -17.26 -12.30 -3.53
N ARG A 183 -17.71 -13.40 -4.15
CA ARG A 183 -18.57 -13.36 -5.35
C ARG A 183 -19.85 -12.57 -5.12
N THR A 184 -20.59 -12.89 -4.06
CA THR A 184 -21.88 -12.25 -3.76
C THR A 184 -21.70 -10.74 -3.53
N LYS A 185 -20.68 -10.34 -2.76
CA LYS A 185 -20.40 -8.93 -2.46
C LYS A 185 -20.00 -8.14 -3.71
N LEU A 186 -19.21 -8.74 -4.59
CA LEU A 186 -18.84 -8.13 -5.87
C LEU A 186 -20.04 -8.00 -6.82
N LEU A 187 -20.94 -8.99 -6.86
CA LEU A 187 -22.16 -8.91 -7.67
C LEU A 187 -23.14 -7.86 -7.14
N GLU A 188 -23.28 -7.75 -5.82
CA GLU A 188 -24.05 -6.69 -5.17
C GLU A 188 -23.49 -5.31 -5.50
N ARG A 189 -22.17 -5.14 -5.38
CA ARG A 189 -21.51 -3.89 -5.76
C ARG A 189 -21.74 -3.57 -7.24
N LEU A 190 -21.45 -4.52 -8.14
CA LEU A 190 -21.59 -4.34 -9.59
C LEU A 190 -23.01 -3.88 -9.97
N SER A 191 -24.03 -4.47 -9.37
CA SER A 191 -25.45 -4.22 -9.66
C SER A 191 -25.91 -2.77 -9.43
N ARG A 192 -25.16 -2.01 -8.62
CA ARG A 192 -25.46 -0.61 -8.27
C ARG A 192 -24.23 0.29 -8.39
N GLU A 193 -23.20 -0.13 -9.11
CA GLU A 193 -21.98 0.67 -9.29
C GLU A 193 -22.17 1.69 -10.42
N GLU A 194 -21.85 2.94 -10.11
CA GLU A 194 -21.94 4.06 -11.06
C GLU A 194 -20.68 4.20 -11.92
N SER A 195 -19.52 3.85 -11.37
CA SER A 195 -18.22 3.96 -12.05
C SER A 195 -18.07 2.87 -13.10
N VAL A 196 -17.95 3.27 -14.37
CA VAL A 196 -17.62 2.37 -15.47
C VAL A 196 -16.32 1.62 -15.19
N ARG A 197 -15.32 2.28 -14.60
CA ARG A 197 -14.00 1.69 -14.29
C ARG A 197 -14.12 0.58 -13.25
N VAL A 198 -14.89 0.79 -12.18
CA VAL A 198 -15.14 -0.26 -11.17
C VAL A 198 -15.98 -1.40 -11.75
N ARG A 199 -17.01 -1.09 -12.56
CA ARG A 199 -17.80 -2.12 -13.26
C ARG A 199 -16.93 -2.99 -14.16
N LEU A 200 -16.02 -2.39 -14.92
CA LEU A 200 -15.05 -3.11 -15.75
C LEU A 200 -14.15 -3.99 -14.90
N ARG A 201 -13.55 -3.46 -13.82
CA ARG A 201 -12.69 -4.22 -12.92
C ARG A 201 -13.37 -5.48 -12.38
N ILE A 202 -14.62 -5.34 -11.91
CA ILE A 202 -15.40 -6.46 -11.39
C ILE A 202 -15.75 -7.44 -12.52
N ALA A 203 -16.28 -6.96 -13.65
CA ALA A 203 -16.69 -7.83 -14.75
C ALA A 203 -15.52 -8.62 -15.36
N GLU A 204 -14.35 -7.98 -15.49
CA GLU A 204 -13.11 -8.64 -15.92
C GLU A 204 -12.70 -9.72 -14.94
N GLY A 205 -12.64 -9.41 -13.65
CA GLY A 205 -12.26 -10.39 -12.63
C GLY A 205 -13.21 -11.58 -12.57
N LEU A 206 -14.52 -11.35 -12.59
CA LEU A 206 -15.52 -12.42 -12.62
C LEU A 206 -15.38 -13.29 -13.88
N ALA A 207 -15.12 -12.68 -15.04
CA ALA A 207 -14.91 -13.41 -16.28
C ALA A 207 -13.62 -14.24 -16.27
N ASP A 208 -12.51 -13.66 -15.78
CA ASP A 208 -11.19 -14.30 -15.76
C ASP A 208 -11.16 -15.45 -14.73
N LEU A 209 -11.90 -15.33 -13.62
CA LEU A 209 -12.06 -16.39 -12.60
C LEU A 209 -13.18 -17.39 -12.93
N GLY A 210 -14.02 -17.11 -13.92
CA GLY A 210 -15.16 -17.95 -14.27
C GLY A 210 -16.30 -17.93 -13.24
N TRP A 211 -16.40 -16.90 -12.40
CA TRP A 211 -17.45 -16.77 -11.39
C TRP A 211 -18.79 -16.42 -12.05
N GLY A 212 -19.81 -17.19 -11.70
CA GLY A 212 -21.14 -17.04 -12.28
C GLY A 212 -21.97 -15.91 -11.65
N VAL A 213 -23.08 -15.53 -12.28
CA VAL A 213 -24.00 -14.48 -11.79
C VAL A 213 -25.33 -15.05 -11.24
N GLN A 214 -25.36 -16.32 -10.85
CA GLN A 214 -26.54 -16.96 -10.27
C GLN A 214 -27.09 -16.11 -9.10
N GLY A 215 -28.39 -15.80 -9.14
CA GLY A 215 -29.06 -14.89 -8.21
C GLY A 215 -29.07 -13.41 -8.64
N TYR A 216 -28.13 -12.98 -9.49
CA TYR A 216 -27.94 -11.57 -9.85
C TYR A 216 -28.08 -11.27 -11.35
N ARG A 217 -28.37 -12.29 -12.18
CA ARG A 217 -28.41 -12.19 -13.66
C ARG A 217 -29.12 -10.94 -14.17
N ALA A 218 -30.38 -10.73 -13.79
CA ALA A 218 -31.18 -9.61 -14.28
C ALA A 218 -30.65 -8.23 -13.85
N ALA A 219 -29.95 -8.15 -12.71
CA ALA A 219 -29.33 -6.91 -12.25
C ALA A 219 -28.01 -6.66 -13.01
N VAL A 220 -27.17 -7.69 -13.11
CA VAL A 220 -25.88 -7.61 -13.82
C VAL A 220 -26.08 -7.32 -15.31
N GLU A 221 -27.06 -7.92 -15.98
CA GLU A 221 -27.33 -7.67 -17.41
C GLU A 221 -27.58 -6.18 -17.73
N LYS A 222 -28.10 -5.39 -16.79
CA LYS A 222 -28.39 -3.96 -16.97
C LYS A 222 -27.16 -3.06 -16.87
N VAL A 223 -26.13 -3.52 -16.15
CA VAL A 223 -24.95 -2.72 -15.79
C VAL A 223 -23.66 -3.28 -16.40
N LEU A 224 -23.73 -4.47 -17.02
CA LEU A 224 -22.58 -5.14 -17.59
C LEU A 224 -21.90 -4.24 -18.63
N PRO A 225 -20.58 -4.00 -18.53
CA PRO A 225 -19.88 -3.15 -19.48
C PRO A 225 -19.97 -3.65 -20.93
N GLU A 226 -19.81 -2.71 -21.87
CA GLU A 226 -19.65 -3.06 -23.29
C GLU A 226 -18.48 -4.04 -23.47
N GLY A 227 -18.61 -4.97 -24.42
CA GLY A 227 -17.61 -6.02 -24.62
C GLY A 227 -17.77 -7.23 -23.71
N PHE A 228 -18.83 -7.33 -22.89
CA PHE A 228 -19.12 -8.52 -22.09
C PHE A 228 -20.49 -9.12 -22.40
N ALA A 229 -20.67 -10.41 -22.10
CA ALA A 229 -21.97 -11.09 -22.19
C ALA A 229 -22.09 -12.15 -21.09
N ILE A 230 -23.33 -12.41 -20.66
CA ILE A 230 -23.64 -13.51 -19.74
C ILE A 230 -24.03 -14.73 -20.56
N GLN A 231 -23.30 -15.83 -20.39
CA GLN A 231 -23.54 -17.09 -21.08
C GLN A 231 -24.77 -17.83 -20.52
N SER A 232 -25.21 -18.89 -21.20
CA SER A 232 -26.34 -19.72 -20.76
C SER A 232 -26.11 -20.33 -19.36
N ASN A 233 -24.87 -20.75 -19.08
CA ASN A 233 -24.44 -21.29 -17.78
C ASN A 233 -24.33 -20.23 -16.66
N GLY A 234 -24.55 -18.94 -16.98
CA GLY A 234 -24.51 -17.84 -16.03
C GLY A 234 -23.13 -17.23 -15.80
N GLN A 235 -22.08 -17.63 -16.54
CA GLN A 235 -20.76 -17.00 -16.45
C GLN A 235 -20.66 -15.74 -17.32
N ILE A 236 -19.83 -14.80 -16.90
CA ILE A 236 -19.47 -13.62 -17.71
C ILE A 236 -18.35 -14.01 -18.68
N LYS A 237 -18.46 -13.57 -19.93
CA LYS A 237 -17.42 -13.76 -20.96
C LYS A 237 -17.16 -12.46 -21.72
N LYS A 238 -15.88 -12.17 -21.99
CA LYS A 238 -15.44 -11.11 -22.91
C LYS A 238 -15.88 -11.45 -24.35
N ARG A 239 -16.56 -10.53 -25.01
CA ARG A 239 -16.86 -10.59 -26.45
C ARG A 239 -15.55 -10.35 -27.18
N GLY A 240 -15.14 -11.33 -27.98
CA GLY A 240 -14.01 -11.17 -28.91
C GLY A 240 -14.37 -10.24 -30.07
#